data_AF-A0A3S6QXD5-F1
#
_entry.id   AF-A0A3S6QXD5-F1
#
_cell.length_a   1.000
_cell.length_b   1.000
_cell.length_c   1.000
_cell.angle_alpha   90.00
_cell.angle_beta   90.00
_cell.angle_gamma   90.00
#
_symmetry.space_group_name_H-M   'P 1'
#
loop_
_entity.id
_entity.type
_entity.pdbx_description
1 polymer ?
#
loop_
_entity_poly.entity_id
_entity_poly.type
_entity_poly.pdbx_seq_one_letter_code
_entity_poly.pdbx_strand_id
1 'polypeptide(L)'
;MLKADKQKYLLNFLEKHPSLNKTEQEIIAETIEKLATPKVVQTREIVKLTKSLEKLSLTNNLSNEGRILLKELNRDSWIDGILYNMNLF
;
A
#
# COMPACT_ATOMS: atom_id res chain seq x y z
N MET A 1 13.99 -11.88 4.66
CA MET A 1 12.66 -12.44 5.01
C MET A 1 11.67 -11.29 4.97
N LEU A 2 11.12 -10.95 3.79
CA LEU A 2 10.37 -9.68 3.55
C LEU A 2 9.15 -9.89 2.61
N LYS A 3 8.66 -11.13 2.49
CA LYS A 3 7.45 -11.45 1.72
C LYS A 3 6.21 -11.61 2.60
N ALA A 4 6.33 -11.56 3.93
CA ALA A 4 5.24 -11.93 4.84
C ALA A 4 4.40 -10.75 5.37
N ASP A 5 4.84 -9.49 5.26
CA ASP A 5 4.23 -8.42 6.08
C ASP A 5 3.45 -7.34 5.35
N LYS A 6 3.41 -7.26 4.00
CA LYS A 6 2.62 -6.18 3.36
C LYS A 6 1.10 -6.40 3.49
N GLN A 7 0.64 -7.65 3.42
CA GLN A 7 -0.77 -7.99 3.68
C GLN A 7 -1.14 -7.73 5.15
N LYS A 8 -0.29 -8.18 6.08
CA LYS A 8 -0.49 -8.00 7.53
C LYS A 8 -0.42 -6.52 7.93
N TYR A 9 0.45 -5.75 7.30
CA TYR A 9 0.53 -4.30 7.46
C TYR A 9 -0.79 -3.62 7.06
N LEU A 10 -1.33 -3.94 5.88
CA LEU A 10 -2.59 -3.35 5.41
C LEU A 10 -3.78 -3.77 6.29
N LEU A 11 -3.82 -5.03 6.76
CA LEU A 11 -4.82 -5.48 7.73
C LEU A 11 -4.76 -4.68 9.03
N ASN A 12 -3.57 -4.55 9.62
CA ASN A 12 -3.37 -3.76 10.84
C ASN A 12 -3.70 -2.28 10.62
N PHE A 13 -3.47 -1.76 9.41
CA PHE A 13 -3.80 -0.38 9.07
C PHE A 13 -5.32 -0.17 9.04
N LEU A 14 -6.09 -1.08 8.42
CA LEU A 14 -7.55 -1.00 8.45
C LEU A 14 -8.11 -1.02 9.88
N GLU A 15 -7.57 -1.86 10.76
CA GLU A 15 -8.03 -1.96 12.15
C GLU A 15 -7.74 -0.70 12.97
N LYS A 16 -6.62 -0.02 12.69
CA LYS A 16 -6.17 1.14 13.46
C LYS A 16 -6.71 2.48 12.97
N HIS A 17 -7.23 2.53 11.75
CA HIS A 17 -7.62 3.78 11.08
C HIS A 17 -9.10 3.78 10.68
N PRO A 18 -10.05 3.84 11.63
CA PRO A 18 -11.50 3.79 11.36
C PRO A 18 -12.03 5.02 10.59
N SER A 19 -11.24 6.10 10.51
CA SER A 19 -11.54 7.32 9.76
C SER A 19 -11.25 7.23 8.26
N LEU A 20 -10.76 6.08 7.77
CA LEU A 20 -10.69 5.80 6.34
C LEU A 20 -12.08 5.91 5.73
N ASN A 21 -12.18 6.55 4.56
CA ASN A 21 -13.45 6.61 3.85
C ASN A 21 -13.79 5.26 3.21
N LYS A 22 -15.05 5.06 2.83
CA LYS A 22 -15.53 3.79 2.28
C LYS A 22 -14.73 3.34 1.05
N THR A 23 -14.38 4.28 0.16
CA THR A 23 -13.61 4.00 -1.06
C THR A 23 -12.18 3.54 -0.74
N GLU A 24 -11.52 4.17 0.23
CA GLU A 24 -10.19 3.77 0.69
C GLU A 24 -10.22 2.38 1.33
N GLN A 25 -11.21 2.12 2.18
CA GLN A 25 -11.40 0.81 2.80
C GLN A 25 -11.59 -0.28 1.74
N GLU A 26 -12.43 -0.04 0.74
CA GLU A 26 -12.67 -0.97 -0.37
C GLU A 26 -11.39 -1.26 -1.16
N ILE A 27 -10.62 -0.23 -1.54
CA ILE A 27 -9.38 -0.40 -2.31
C ILE A 27 -8.31 -1.15 -1.49
N ILE A 28 -8.20 -0.87 -0.20
CA ILE A 28 -7.25 -1.56 0.69
C ILE A 28 -7.68 -3.01 0.89
N ALA A 29 -8.97 -3.28 1.13
CA ALA A 29 -9.51 -4.63 1.26
C ALA A 29 -9.29 -5.46 -0.02
N GLU A 30 -9.59 -4.90 -1.19
CA GLU A 30 -9.35 -5.55 -2.49
C GLU A 30 -7.85 -5.87 -2.67
N THR A 31 -6.97 -4.98 -2.23
CA THR A 31 -5.52 -5.21 -2.27
C THR A 31 -5.11 -6.34 -1.33
N ILE A 32 -5.67 -6.42 -0.12
CA ILE A 32 -5.42 -7.50 0.85
C ILE A 32 -5.84 -8.85 0.26
N GLU A 33 -7.01 -8.94 -0.37
CA GLU A 33 -7.49 -10.15 -1.02
C GLU A 33 -6.57 -10.59 -2.16
N LYS A 34 -6.13 -9.64 -2.99
CA LYS A 34 -5.16 -9.92 -4.06
C LYS A 34 -3.82 -10.40 -3.51
N LEU A 35 -3.35 -9.81 -2.41
CA LEU A 35 -2.12 -10.23 -1.72
C LEU A 35 -2.23 -11.64 -1.11
N ALA A 36 -3.44 -12.07 -0.74
CA ALA A 36 -3.70 -13.44 -0.26
C ALA A 36 -3.63 -14.49 -1.40
N THR A 37 -3.64 -14.06 -2.66
CA THR A 37 -3.65 -14.99 -3.81
C THR A 37 -2.27 -15.63 -4.01
N PRO A 38 -2.19 -16.97 -4.14
CA PRO A 38 -0.93 -17.65 -4.42
C PRO A 38 -0.30 -17.15 -5.72
N LYS A 39 1.04 -16.96 -5.73
CA LYS A 39 1.84 -16.48 -6.88
C LYS A 39 1.63 -15.01 -7.26
N VAL A 40 0.91 -14.22 -6.49
CA VAL A 40 0.82 -12.77 -6.72
C VAL A 40 2.16 -12.07 -6.45
N VAL A 41 2.51 -11.09 -7.28
CA VAL A 41 3.68 -10.25 -7.06
C VAL A 41 3.28 -9.11 -6.13
N GLN A 42 3.58 -9.23 -4.84
CA GLN A 42 3.14 -8.26 -3.82
C GLN A 42 3.53 -6.82 -4.14
N THR A 43 4.76 -6.59 -4.60
CA THR A 43 5.24 -5.27 -5.01
C THR A 43 4.34 -4.65 -6.08
N ARG A 44 3.85 -5.46 -7.04
CA ARG A 44 2.96 -4.98 -8.10
C ARG A 44 1.61 -4.53 -7.54
N GLU A 45 1.04 -5.29 -6.61
CA GLU A 45 -0.24 -4.93 -6.00
C GLU A 45 -0.11 -3.71 -5.10
N ILE A 46 1.01 -3.57 -4.38
CA ILE A 46 1.30 -2.35 -3.62
C ILE A 46 1.47 -1.13 -4.53
N VAL A 47 2.17 -1.24 -5.66
CA VAL A 47 2.28 -0.14 -6.64
C VAL A 47 0.90 0.24 -7.18
N LYS A 48 0.01 -0.73 -7.43
CA LYS A 48 -1.37 -0.43 -7.83
C LYS A 48 -2.13 0.30 -6.73
N LEU A 49 -2.03 -0.16 -5.48
CA LEU A 49 -2.64 0.50 -4.32
C LEU A 49 -2.15 1.95 -4.20
N THR A 50 -0.84 2.18 -4.24
CA THR A 50 -0.24 3.51 -4.21
C THR A 50 -0.83 4.41 -5.30
N LYS A 51 -0.90 3.94 -6.55
CA LYS A 51 -1.48 4.71 -7.66
C LYS A 51 -2.97 5.03 -7.45
N SER A 52 -3.73 4.09 -6.88
CA SER A 52 -5.14 4.33 -6.55
C SER A 52 -5.28 5.42 -5.48
N LEU A 53 -4.45 5.39 -4.44
CA LEU A 53 -4.43 6.43 -3.39
C LEU A 53 -3.94 7.79 -3.93
N GLU A 54 -2.95 7.81 -4.83
CA GLU A 54 -2.52 9.04 -5.52
C GLU A 54 -3.66 9.65 -6.32
N LYS A 55 -4.42 8.83 -7.07
CA LYS A 55 -5.60 9.30 -7.82
C LYS A 55 -6.68 9.86 -6.90
N LEU A 56 -6.91 9.24 -5.75
CA LEU A 56 -7.82 9.79 -4.72
C LEU A 56 -7.28 11.10 -4.14
N SER A 57 -5.96 11.21 -3.94
CA SER A 57 -5.33 12.45 -3.46
C SER A 57 -5.54 13.60 -4.45
N LEU A 58 -5.37 13.33 -5.74
CA LEU A 58 -5.55 14.32 -6.81
C LEU A 58 -7.00 14.80 -6.94
N THR A 59 -7.96 13.97 -6.52
CA THR A 59 -9.40 14.31 -6.55
C THR A 59 -9.92 14.88 -5.23
N ASN A 60 -9.03 15.20 -4.27
CA ASN A 60 -9.37 15.65 -2.91
C ASN A 60 -10.29 14.69 -2.13
N ASN A 61 -10.37 13.43 -2.56
CA ASN A 61 -11.17 12.38 -1.94
C ASN A 61 -10.35 11.46 -1.03
N LEU A 62 -9.09 11.84 -0.74
CA LEU A 62 -8.21 11.10 0.16
C LEU A 62 -8.28 11.69 1.57
N SER A 63 -8.65 10.87 2.54
CA SER A 63 -8.69 11.19 3.95
C SER A 63 -7.27 11.43 4.50
N ASN A 64 -7.20 12.00 5.71
CA ASN A 64 -5.91 12.18 6.39
C ASN A 64 -5.20 10.85 6.63
N GLU A 65 -5.93 9.78 6.94
CA GLU A 65 -5.35 8.44 7.11
C GLU A 65 -4.88 7.86 5.77
N GLY A 66 -5.66 8.05 4.70
CA GLY A 66 -5.26 7.66 3.35
C GLY A 66 -3.96 8.36 2.91
N ARG A 67 -3.74 9.62 3.33
CA ARG A 67 -2.48 10.35 3.09
C ARG A 67 -1.32 9.77 3.90
N ILE A 68 -1.55 9.36 5.15
CA ILE A 68 -0.53 8.68 5.97
C ILE A 68 -0.12 7.37 5.30
N LEU A 69 -1.10 6.55 4.87
CA LEU A 69 -0.83 5.31 4.15
C LEU A 69 -0.03 5.56 2.87
N LEU A 70 -0.45 6.53 2.07
CA LEU A 70 0.24 6.87 0.82
C LEU A 70 1.71 7.28 1.06
N LYS A 71 1.97 8.04 2.13
CA LYS A 71 3.31 8.47 2.51
C LYS A 71 4.19 7.28 2.91
N GLU A 72 3.68 6.37 3.73
CA GLU A 72 4.40 5.15 4.14
C GLU A 72 4.70 4.25 2.92
N LEU A 73 3.71 4.02 2.05
CA LEU A 73 3.88 3.21 0.84
C LEU A 73 4.91 3.82 -0.14
N ASN A 74 4.94 5.14 -0.29
CA ASN A 74 5.92 5.82 -1.13
C ASN A 74 7.33 5.79 -0.54
N ARG A 75 7.46 5.84 0.79
CA ARG A 75 8.74 5.70 1.49
C ARG A 75 9.34 4.31 1.29
N ASP A 76 8.53 3.27 1.45
CA ASP A 76 8.93 1.88 1.21
C ASP A 76 9.39 1.66 -0.24
N SER A 77 8.66 2.23 -1.22
CA SER A 77 9.01 2.15 -2.64
C SER A 77 10.38 2.79 -2.94
N TRP A 78 10.70 3.91 -2.31
CA TRP A 78 12.00 4.57 -2.42
C TRP A 78 13.13 3.72 -1.84
N ILE A 79 12.91 3.12 -0.67
CA ILE A 79 13.89 2.24 -0.02
C ILE A 79 14.15 1.00 -0.88
N ASP A 80 13.10 0.37 -1.40
CA ASP A 80 13.20 -0.77 -2.31
C ASP A 80 14.02 -0.40 -3.57
N GLY A 81 13.82 0.80 -4.12
CA GLY A 81 14.58 1.31 -5.27
C GLY A 81 16.06 1.58 -4.98
N ILE A 82 16.39 2.13 -3.79
CA ILE A 82 17.78 2.35 -3.37
C ILE A 82 18.48 1.01 -3.11
N LEU A 83 17.84 0.10 -2.39
CA LEU A 83 18.40 -1.23 -2.10
C LEU A 83 18.64 -2.03 -3.37
N TYR A 84 17.74 -1.97 -4.35
CA TYR A 84 17.92 -2.61 -5.65
C TYR A 84 19.16 -2.09 -6.39
N ASN A 85 19.41 -0.78 -6.34
CA ASN A 85 20.59 -0.16 -6.93
C ASN A 85 21.88 -0.46 -6.15
N MET A 86 21.82 -0.63 -4.82
CA MET A 86 22.99 -0.96 -4.00
C MET A 86 23.40 -2.43 -4.09
N ASN A 87 22.46 -3.36 -4.34
CA ASN A 87 22.74 -4.78 -4.52
C ASN A 87 23.35 -5.13 -5.91
N LEU A 88 23.60 -4.12 -6.74
CA LEU A 88 24.23 -4.23 -8.05
C LEU A 88 25.69 -3.73 -8.06
N PHE A 89 26.27 -3.44 -6.88
CA PHE A 89 27.68 -3.08 -6.70
C PHE A 89 28.45 -4.15 -5.92
#